data_AF-A0A814NXK0-F1
#
_entry.id   AF-A0A814NXK0-F1
#
_cell.length_a   1.000
_cell.length_b   1.000
_cell.length_c   1.000
_cell.angle_alpha   90.00
_cell.angle_beta   90.00
_cell.angle_gamma   90.00
#
_symmetry.space_group_name_H-M   'P 1'
#
loop_
_entity.id
_entity.type
_entity.pdbx_description
1 polymer ?
#
loop_
_entity_poly.entity_id
_entity_poly.type
_entity_poly.pdbx_seq_one_letter_code
_entity_poly.pdbx_strand_id
1 'polypeptide(L)'
;MSTTNDNSFSTITTQSGNDGINFKDYHFGYKRANKNGSKLWICTHEMCNAIVKTSDNSIVKTSFIKSDRKHEYEHPTKMALNVYDCIN
;
A
#
# COMPACT_ATOMS: atom_id res chain seq x y z
N MET A 1 23.78 12.45 11.40
CA MET A 1 22.43 11.91 11.69
C MET A 1 21.66 11.92 10.37
N SER A 2 21.51 10.76 9.74
CA SER A 2 20.90 10.65 8.42
C SER A 2 19.38 10.84 8.54
N THR A 3 18.88 12.00 8.13
CA THR A 3 17.44 12.21 7.93
C THR A 3 17.05 11.55 6.62
N THR A 4 16.94 10.22 6.64
CA THR A 4 16.34 9.49 5.51
C THR A 4 14.87 9.89 5.49
N ASN A 5 14.46 10.64 4.47
CA ASN A 5 13.06 10.97 4.24
C ASN A 5 12.29 9.65 4.05
N ASP A 6 11.67 9.17 5.11
CA ASP A 6 11.08 7.83 5.24
C ASP A 6 9.72 7.69 4.52
N ASN A 7 9.60 8.35 3.37
CA ASN A 7 8.39 8.44 2.55
C ASN A 7 8.59 7.82 1.15
N SER A 8 9.71 7.13 0.94
CA SER A 8 9.96 6.31 -0.25
C SER A 8 9.27 4.96 -0.12
N PHE A 9 8.57 4.54 -1.16
CA PHE A 9 8.02 3.18 -1.32
C PHE A 9 8.74 2.49 -2.48
N SER A 10 8.77 1.15 -2.47
CA SER A 10 9.18 0.38 -3.65
C SER A 10 7.95 -0.22 -4.32
N THR A 11 7.96 -0.31 -5.63
CA THR A 11 6.92 -0.98 -6.40
C THR A 11 7.19 -2.47 -6.43
N ILE A 12 6.14 -3.28 -6.27
CA ILE A 12 6.20 -4.72 -6.42
C ILE A 12 5.10 -5.19 -7.38
N THR A 13 5.35 -6.30 -8.05
CA THR A 13 4.28 -7.07 -8.66
C THR A 13 3.83 -8.09 -7.64
N THR A 14 2.55 -8.09 -7.40
CA THR A 14 1.93 -8.98 -6.45
C THR A 14 1.79 -10.39 -7.06
N GLN A 15 1.65 -11.46 -6.26
CA GLN A 15 1.56 -12.85 -6.76
C GLN A 15 0.49 -13.10 -7.83
N SER A 16 -0.60 -12.33 -7.84
CA SER A 16 -1.69 -12.39 -8.83
C SER A 16 -1.41 -11.55 -10.09
N GLY A 17 -0.24 -10.91 -10.20
CA GLY A 17 0.14 -10.06 -11.32
C GLY A 17 -0.31 -8.59 -11.21
N ASN A 18 -0.95 -8.19 -10.11
CA ASN A 18 -1.43 -6.82 -9.91
C ASN A 18 -0.31 -5.90 -9.41
N ASP A 19 -0.47 -4.60 -9.63
CA ASP A 19 0.40 -3.57 -9.08
C ASP A 19 0.32 -3.51 -7.56
N GLY A 20 1.48 -3.41 -6.90
CA GLY A 20 1.60 -3.21 -5.47
C GLY A 20 2.75 -2.32 -5.08
N ILE A 21 2.77 -1.91 -3.81
CA ILE A 21 3.86 -1.15 -3.22
C ILE A 21 4.23 -1.70 -1.84
N ASN A 22 5.51 -1.61 -1.51
CA ASN A 22 6.03 -1.86 -0.17
C ASN A 22 6.37 -0.53 0.50
N PHE A 23 5.88 -0.35 1.71
CA PHE A 23 6.13 0.85 2.49
C PHE A 23 6.10 0.55 3.98
N LYS A 24 7.19 0.85 4.71
CA LYS A 24 7.34 0.65 6.16
C LYS A 24 6.96 -0.77 6.63
N ASP A 25 7.42 -1.79 5.90
CA ASP A 25 7.15 -3.22 6.15
C ASP A 25 5.68 -3.65 5.97
N TYR A 26 4.88 -2.81 5.30
CA TYR A 26 3.56 -3.18 4.81
C TYR A 26 3.62 -3.45 3.30
N HIS A 27 2.81 -4.43 2.88
CA HIS A 27 2.51 -4.69 1.48
C HIS A 27 1.13 -4.12 1.15
N PHE A 28 1.06 -3.27 0.13
CA PHE A 28 -0.18 -2.69 -0.35
C PHE A 28 -0.46 -3.11 -1.79
N GLY A 29 -1.71 -3.45 -2.06
CA GLY A 29 -2.22 -3.63 -3.41
C GLY A 29 -2.86 -2.35 -3.94
N TYR A 30 -2.76 -2.15 -5.25
CA TYR A 30 -3.48 -1.08 -5.93
C TYR A 30 -4.99 -1.29 -5.79
N LYS A 31 -5.71 -0.26 -5.34
CA LYS A 31 -7.17 -0.27 -5.23
C LYS A 31 -7.83 0.53 -6.35
N ARG A 32 -7.46 1.80 -6.51
CA ARG A 32 -8.04 2.71 -7.51
C ARG A 32 -7.21 3.98 -7.70
N ALA A 33 -7.42 4.65 -8.82
CA ALA A 33 -6.98 6.03 -9.04
C ALA A 33 -8.13 6.99 -8.74
N ASN A 34 -7.80 8.16 -8.20
CA ASN A 34 -8.74 9.26 -8.00
C ASN A 34 -8.70 10.21 -9.21
N LYS A 35 -9.74 11.03 -9.38
CA LYS A 35 -9.86 12.00 -10.49
C LYS A 35 -8.68 12.97 -10.62
N ASN A 36 -7.97 13.23 -9.52
CA ASN A 36 -6.80 14.11 -9.48
C ASN A 36 -5.47 13.38 -9.78
N GLY A 37 -5.51 12.14 -10.31
CA GLY A 37 -4.32 11.35 -10.63
C GLY A 37 -3.68 10.60 -9.45
N SER A 38 -4.12 10.87 -8.22
CA SER A 38 -3.57 10.17 -7.05
C SER A 38 -4.07 8.72 -6.95
N LYS A 39 -3.20 7.80 -6.60
CA LYS A 39 -3.49 6.37 -6.45
C LYS A 39 -3.76 6.03 -4.98
N LEU A 40 -4.73 5.15 -4.75
CA LEU A 40 -5.07 4.60 -3.44
C LEU A 40 -4.61 3.14 -3.38
N TRP A 41 -3.87 2.83 -2.33
CA TRP A 41 -3.30 1.51 -2.05
C TRP A 41 -3.83 1.04 -0.70
N ILE A 42 -4.25 -0.21 -0.63
CA ILE A 42 -4.75 -0.83 0.60
C ILE A 42 -3.86 -1.98 1.00
N CYS A 43 -3.70 -2.21 2.30
CA CYS A 43 -2.94 -3.35 2.76
C CYS A 43 -3.55 -4.63 2.19
N THR A 44 -2.68 -5.56 1.77
CA THR A 44 -3.12 -6.84 1.20
C THR A 44 -3.67 -7.80 2.25
N HIS A 45 -3.57 -7.47 3.54
CA HIS A 45 -4.06 -8.31 4.62
C HIS A 45 -5.52 -7.98 4.96
N GLU A 46 -6.40 -8.98 4.98
CA GLU A 46 -7.87 -8.82 5.11
C GLU A 46 -8.31 -8.06 6.37
N MET A 47 -7.61 -8.21 7.49
CA MET A 47 -7.92 -7.52 8.75
C MET A 47 -7.16 -6.21 8.95
N CYS A 48 -6.34 -5.80 7.97
CA CYS A 48 -5.54 -4.58 8.08
C CYS A 48 -6.19 -3.42 7.30
N ASN A 49 -6.55 -2.37 8.03
CA ASN A 49 -7.14 -1.16 7.47
C ASN A 49 -6.08 -0.12 7.03
N ALA A 50 -4.80 -0.53 6.91
CA ALA A 50 -3.74 0.37 6.49
C ALA A 50 -3.93 0.81 5.04
N ILE A 51 -3.77 2.12 4.81
CA ILE A 51 -4.01 2.76 3.52
C ILE A 51 -2.85 3.70 3.22
N VAL A 52 -2.40 3.68 1.97
CA VAL A 52 -1.45 4.65 1.42
C VAL A 52 -2.10 5.34 0.23
N LYS A 53 -1.91 6.64 0.13
CA LYS A 53 -2.26 7.43 -1.05
C LYS A 53 -0.98 8.01 -1.63
N THR A 54 -0.76 7.77 -2.91
CA THR A 54 0.37 8.35 -3.65
C THR A 54 -0.12 9.32 -4.71
N SER A 55 0.69 10.33 -5.01
CA SER A 55 0.58 11.14 -6.22
C SER A 55 1.89 11.01 -6.96
N ASP A 56 1.82 10.64 -8.23
CA ASP A 56 3.00 10.29 -9.03
C ASP A 56 3.85 9.23 -8.30
N ASN A 57 5.02 9.62 -7.80
CA ASN A 57 5.95 8.76 -7.05
C ASN A 57 6.14 9.17 -5.58
N SER A 58 5.24 9.99 -5.03
CA SER A 58 5.34 10.49 -3.65
C SER A 58 4.14 10.06 -2.80
N ILE A 59 4.40 9.72 -1.54
CA ILE A 59 3.35 9.45 -0.56
C ILE A 59 2.75 10.77 -0.10
N VAL A 60 1.46 10.95 -0.37
CA VAL A 60 0.72 12.17 0.01
C VAL A 60 -0.09 11.97 1.29
N LYS A 61 -0.50 10.73 1.59
CA LYS A 61 -1.24 10.42 2.82
C LYS A 61 -1.07 8.97 3.21
N THR A 62 -1.01 8.72 4.51
CA THR A 62 -1.06 7.40 5.12
C THR A 62 -2.14 7.38 6.19
N SER A 63 -2.80 6.23 6.38
CA SER A 63 -3.78 6.01 7.45
C SER A 63 -3.59 4.62 8.02
N PHE A 64 -3.78 4.46 9.34
CA PHE A 64 -3.68 3.18 10.06
C PHE A 64 -2.33 2.46 9.91
N ILE A 65 -1.26 3.20 9.58
CA ILE A 65 0.13 2.74 9.62
C ILE A 65 0.69 3.09 11.00
N LYS A 66 1.22 2.10 11.72
CA LYS A 66 1.81 2.32 13.05
C LYS A 66 3.13 3.11 12.93
N SER A 67 3.42 3.96 13.92
CA SER A 67 4.63 4.79 13.94
C SER A 67 5.91 4.03 14.26
N ASP A 68 5.79 2.85 14.86
CA ASP A 68 6.89 1.94 15.18
C ASP A 68 7.51 1.28 13.93
N ARG A 69 6.90 1.50 12.75
CA ARG A 69 7.27 0.91 11.45
C ARG A 69 7.29 -0.62 11.48
N LYS A 70 6.65 -1.23 12.48
CA LYS A 70 6.56 -2.68 12.63
C LYS A 70 5.14 -3.09 12.35
N HIS A 71 4.93 -3.68 11.19
CA HIS A 71 3.71 -4.44 10.97
C HIS A 71 3.88 -5.79 11.68
N GLU A 72 3.34 -5.88 12.90
CA GLU A 72 3.58 -6.94 13.90
C GLU A 72 3.07 -8.34 13.53
N TYR A 73 2.74 -8.59 12.27
CA TYR A 73 2.21 -9.86 11.81
C TYR A 73 3.05 -10.37 10.64
N GLU A 74 3.56 -11.59 10.77
CA GLU A 74 4.21 -12.33 9.69
C GLU A 74 3.15 -12.59 8.60
N HIS A 75 3.11 -11.74 7.58
CA HIS A 75 2.18 -11.91 6.47
C HIS A 75 2.77 -12.85 5.43
N PRO A 76 2.26 -14.09 5.27
CA PRO A 76 2.40 -14.76 4.00
C PRO A 76 1.70 -13.91 2.93
N THR A 77 2.26 -13.84 1.73
CA THR A 77 1.64 -13.26 0.53
C THR A 77 0.36 -14.02 0.18
N LYS A 78 -0.72 -13.84 0.93
CA LYS A 78 -2.04 -14.34 0.54
C LYS A 78 -2.77 -13.21 -0.16
N MET A 79 -2.64 -13.21 -1.47
CA MET A 79 -3.43 -12.41 -2.35
C MET A 79 -4.74 -13.11 -2.68
N ALA A 80 -5.82 -12.60 -2.11
CA ALA A 80 -7.12 -12.63 -2.77
C ALA A 80 -7.56 -11.18 -2.97
N LEU A 81 -6.83 -10.43 -3.80
CA LEU A 81 -7.36 -9.16 -4.33
C LEU A 81 -8.41 -9.48 -5.40
N ASN A 82 -9.49 -10.12 -4.97
CA ASN A 82 -10.73 -10.29 -5.71
C ASN A 82 -11.76 -9.24 -5.23
N VAL A 83 -11.37 -8.38 -4.30
CA VAL A 83 -12.28 -7.45 -3.65
C VAL A 83 -12.08 -6.07 -4.27
N TYR A 84 -13.19 -5.57 -4.80
CA TYR A 84 -13.35 -4.34 -5.58
C TYR A 84 -13.02 -4.51 -7.07
N ASP A 85 -13.89 -5.26 -7.76
CA ASP A 85 -14.29 -4.89 -9.12
C ASP A 85 -14.38 -3.36 -9.21
N CYS A 86 -13.56 -2.81 -10.10
CA CYS A 86 -13.83 -1.50 -10.63
C CYS A 86 -15.18 -1.56 -11.35
N ILE A 87 -16.17 -0.92 -10.74
CA ILE A 87 -17.17 -0.07 -11.42
C ILE A 87 -18.35 -0.81 -12.08
N ASN A 88 -19.56 -0.53 -11.56
CA ASN A 88 -20.40 0.50 -12.18
C ASN A 88 -20.89 1.50 -11.13
#